data_AF-A0A7X6C832-F1
#
_entry.id   AF-A0A7X6C832-F1
#
_cell.length_a   1.000
_cell.length_b   1.000
_cell.length_c   1.000
_cell.angle_alpha   90.00
_cell.angle_beta   90.00
_cell.angle_gamma   90.00
#
_symmetry.space_group_name_H-M   'P 1'
#
loop_
_entity.id
_entity.type
_entity.pdbx_description
1 polymer ?
#
loop_
_entity_poly.entity_id
_entity_poly.type
_entity_poly.pdbx_seq_one_letter_code
_entity_poly.pdbx_strand_id
1 'polypeptide(L)'
;MVGEEACVPSQGVGGNGIASEFGDLTGMTRQEVDEFLRGLVAKAKISSGNYVEYKFSDKSKVIVRTNGDVIRLPAPRYGADGRKINKGLRLDKDGSLLQTLDEFGNQIPGTHITGEKVRD
;
A
#
# COMPACT_ATOMS: atom_id res chain seq x y z
N MET A 1 -6.20 34.95 -2.52
CA MET A 1 -5.61 33.86 -1.72
C MET A 1 -6.24 32.59 -2.23
N VAL A 2 -5.59 31.90 -3.16
CA VAL A 2 -6.10 30.61 -3.66
C VAL A 2 -5.73 29.61 -2.57
N GLY A 3 -6.73 29.08 -1.88
CA GLY A 3 -6.50 28.00 -0.93
C GLY A 3 -5.94 26.82 -1.71
N GLU A 4 -4.71 26.42 -1.39
CA GLU A 4 -4.23 25.08 -1.67
C GLU A 4 -5.20 24.13 -0.97
N GLU A 5 -6.23 23.69 -1.68
CA GLU A 5 -6.94 22.47 -1.34
C GLU A 5 -5.89 21.37 -1.46
N ALA A 6 -5.23 21.07 -0.34
CA ALA A 6 -4.45 19.85 -0.23
C ALA A 6 -5.39 18.75 -0.68
N CYS A 7 -5.09 18.12 -1.82
CA CYS A 7 -5.85 16.98 -2.29
C CYS A 7 -5.76 15.98 -1.13
N VAL A 8 -6.88 15.71 -0.45
CA VAL A 8 -6.90 14.74 0.65
C VAL A 8 -7.50 13.48 0.05
N PRO A 9 -6.82 12.33 0.11
CA PRO A 9 -7.40 11.10 -0.41
C PRO A 9 -8.72 10.81 0.30
N SER A 10 -9.63 10.13 -0.40
CA SER A 10 -10.88 9.67 0.20
C SER A 10 -10.62 8.82 1.44
N GLN A 11 -11.60 8.69 2.32
CA GLN A 11 -11.49 7.75 3.43
C GLN A 11 -11.44 6.32 2.88
N GLY A 12 -10.51 5.51 3.39
CA GLY A 12 -10.42 4.08 3.07
C GLY A 12 -11.31 3.23 3.96
N VAL A 13 -11.46 1.96 3.61
CA VAL A 13 -12.29 0.98 4.35
C VAL A 13 -11.74 0.63 5.73
N GLY A 14 -10.43 0.80 5.95
CA GLY A 14 -9.76 0.45 7.20
C GLY A 14 -9.65 -1.06 7.45
N GLY A 15 -9.19 -1.43 8.66
CA GLY A 15 -9.13 -2.82 9.13
C GLY A 15 -7.97 -3.67 8.59
N ASN A 16 -7.19 -3.17 7.63
CA ASN A 16 -5.97 -3.81 7.12
C ASN A 16 -4.70 -3.02 7.45
N GLY A 17 -4.78 -2.16 8.48
CA GLY A 17 -3.72 -1.25 8.91
C GLY A 17 -3.89 0.18 8.40
N ILE A 18 -3.00 1.08 8.82
CA ILE A 18 -3.04 2.52 8.51
C ILE A 18 -3.08 2.75 6.99
N ALA A 19 -2.34 1.95 6.20
CA ALA A 19 -2.36 2.04 4.73
C ALA A 19 -3.74 1.76 4.09
N SER A 20 -4.70 1.22 4.84
CA SER A 20 -6.09 0.97 4.41
C SER A 20 -7.09 2.03 4.87
N GLU A 21 -6.68 2.99 5.69
CA GLU A 21 -7.57 4.01 6.26
C GLU A 21 -7.80 5.21 5.32
N PHE A 22 -7.02 5.28 4.24
CA PHE A 22 -7.17 6.27 3.17
C PHE A 22 -7.35 5.57 1.83
N GLY A 23 -7.91 6.30 0.87
CA GLY A 23 -8.16 5.88 -0.49
C GLY A 23 -6.90 5.98 -1.35
N ASP A 24 -7.11 5.92 -2.66
CA ASP A 24 -6.01 5.94 -3.60
C ASP A 24 -5.29 7.29 -3.60
N LEU A 25 -3.98 7.25 -3.83
CA LEU A 25 -3.14 8.44 -3.95
C LEU A 25 -2.84 8.77 -5.42
N THR A 26 -3.46 8.05 -6.36
CA THR A 26 -3.33 8.31 -7.80
C THR A 26 -3.85 9.71 -8.14
N GLY A 27 -3.09 10.46 -8.93
CA GLY A 27 -3.40 11.83 -9.31
C GLY A 27 -2.75 12.89 -8.41
N MET A 28 -2.23 12.49 -7.24
CA MET A 28 -1.41 13.36 -6.39
C MET A 28 0.02 13.42 -6.92
N THR A 29 0.66 14.57 -6.74
CA THR A 29 2.09 14.72 -6.98
C THR A 29 2.89 13.95 -5.93
N ARG A 30 4.15 13.61 -6.25
CA ARG A 30 5.03 12.93 -5.31
C ARG A 30 5.25 13.71 -4.01
N GLN A 31 5.22 15.05 -4.08
CA GLN A 31 5.36 15.92 -2.91
C GLN A 31 4.13 15.81 -2.00
N GLU A 32 2.92 15.93 -2.57
CA GLU A 32 1.67 15.77 -1.81
C GLU A 32 1.58 14.39 -1.14
N VAL A 33 2.02 13.33 -1.84
CA VAL A 33 2.08 11.99 -1.27
C VAL A 33 3.09 11.89 -0.12
N ASP A 34 4.29 12.46 -0.26
CA ASP A 34 5.30 12.46 0.82
C ASP A 34 4.79 13.23 2.05
N GLU A 35 4.21 14.42 1.85
CA GLU A 35 3.65 15.25 2.91
C GLU A 35 2.49 14.55 3.63
N PHE A 36 1.55 13.96 2.88
CA PHE A 36 0.43 13.20 3.44
C PHE A 36 0.90 12.00 4.27
N LEU A 37 1.77 11.16 3.70
CA LEU A 37 2.24 9.95 4.38
C LEU A 37 3.09 10.27 5.61
N ARG A 38 3.92 11.32 5.58
CA ARG A 38 4.66 11.79 6.75
C ARG A 38 3.76 12.42 7.80
N GLY A 39 2.67 13.08 7.40
CA GLY A 39 1.63 13.57 8.31
C GLY A 39 0.99 12.45 9.13
N LEU A 40 0.87 11.26 8.55
CA LEU A 40 0.48 10.01 9.22
C LEU A 40 1.64 9.31 9.96
N VAL A 41 2.74 10.02 10.19
CA VAL A 41 3.94 9.55 10.90
C VAL A 41 4.60 8.34 10.22
N ALA A 42 4.46 8.20 8.89
CA ALA A 42 5.17 7.18 8.14
C ALA A 42 6.67 7.49 8.07
N LYS A 43 7.49 6.46 8.26
CA LYS A 43 8.94 6.54 8.07
C LYS A 43 9.27 6.27 6.61
N ALA A 44 9.74 7.29 5.90
CA ALA A 44 10.22 7.18 4.53
C ALA A 44 11.64 6.58 4.49
N LYS A 45 11.85 5.60 3.61
CA LYS A 45 13.14 5.03 3.27
C LYS A 45 13.29 5.00 1.76
N ILE A 46 14.27 5.72 1.24
CA ILE A 46 14.65 5.65 -0.16
C ILE A 46 15.36 4.30 -0.38
N SER A 47 14.88 3.53 -1.34
CA SER A 47 15.48 2.24 -1.69
C SER A 47 16.28 2.36 -2.99
N SER A 48 17.35 1.57 -3.13
CA SER A 48 18.27 1.59 -4.27
C SER A 48 17.62 1.25 -5.62
N GLY A 49 16.36 0.81 -5.63
CA GLY A 49 15.62 0.35 -6.81
C GLY A 49 14.61 1.33 -7.38
N ASN A 50 14.85 2.65 -7.31
CA ASN A 50 13.96 3.70 -7.86
C ASN A 50 12.56 3.75 -7.25
N TYR A 51 12.45 3.54 -5.93
CA TYR A 51 11.21 3.76 -5.19
C TYR A 51 11.47 4.27 -3.77
N VAL A 52 10.46 4.90 -3.19
CA VAL A 52 10.42 5.28 -1.77
C VAL A 52 9.46 4.36 -1.05
N GLU A 53 9.91 3.71 0.02
CA GLU A 53 9.06 2.95 0.92
C GLU A 53 8.71 3.80 2.14
N TYR A 54 7.42 3.97 2.39
CA TYR A 54 6.86 4.58 3.59
C TYR A 54 6.34 3.47 4.49
N LYS A 55 6.83 3.41 5.72
CA LYS A 55 6.46 2.39 6.69
C LYS A 55 5.77 3.01 7.90
N PHE A 56 4.60 2.47 8.25
CA PHE A 56 3.84 2.87 9.42
C PHE A 56 4.20 2.05 10.68
N SER A 57 3.70 2.49 11.84
CA SER A 57 3.92 1.85 13.15
C SER A 57 3.33 0.44 13.22
N ASP A 58 2.17 0.22 12.62
CA ASP A 58 1.49 -1.08 12.48
C ASP A 58 2.14 -2.02 11.45
N LYS A 59 3.24 -1.57 10.83
CA LYS A 59 4.01 -2.27 9.79
C LYS A 59 3.30 -2.40 8.44
N SER A 60 2.15 -1.76 8.23
CA SER A 60 1.61 -1.51 6.90
C SER A 60 2.56 -0.56 6.13
N LYS A 61 2.47 -0.55 4.79
CA LYS A 61 3.43 0.18 3.95
C LYS A 61 2.78 0.81 2.73
N VAL A 62 3.38 1.90 2.26
CA VAL A 62 3.15 2.45 0.93
C VAL A 62 4.47 2.51 0.18
N ILE A 63 4.49 2.04 -1.05
CA ILE A 63 5.65 2.12 -1.95
C ILE A 63 5.27 3.05 -3.09
N VAL A 64 6.06 4.10 -3.27
CA VAL A 64 5.88 5.06 -4.37
C VAL A 64 7.05 4.90 -5.33
N ARG A 65 6.76 4.47 -6.55
CA ARG A 65 7.77 4.28 -7.61
C ARG A 65 8.02 5.60 -8.36
N THR A 66 9.16 5.69 -9.04
CA THR A 66 9.52 6.89 -9.85
C THR A 66 8.59 7.15 -11.03
N ASN A 67 7.86 6.14 -11.51
CA ASN A 67 6.85 6.27 -12.57
C ASN A 67 5.50 6.78 -12.05
N GLY A 68 5.37 7.06 -10.74
CA GLY A 68 4.12 7.50 -10.13
C GLY A 68 3.23 6.39 -9.60
N ASP A 69 3.58 5.11 -9.81
CA ASP A 69 2.79 4.00 -9.25
C ASP A 69 2.85 4.02 -7.72
N VAL A 70 1.67 3.94 -7.11
CA VAL A 70 1.49 3.80 -5.67
C VAL A 70 1.03 2.38 -5.35
N ILE A 71 1.81 1.69 -4.52
CA ILE A 71 1.53 0.32 -4.07
C ILE A 71 1.31 0.36 -2.57
N ARG A 72 0.13 -0.05 -2.12
CA ARG A 72 -0.23 -0.07 -0.70
C ARG A 72 -0.30 -1.49 -0.20
N LEU A 73 0.29 -1.74 0.97
CA LEU A 73 0.43 -3.05 1.58
C LEU A 73 -0.25 -3.08 2.95
N PRO A 74 -1.03 -4.13 3.24
CA PRO A 74 -1.67 -4.28 4.53
C PRO A 74 -0.65 -4.49 5.65
N ALA A 75 -1.07 -4.20 6.88
CA ALA A 75 -0.38 -4.64 8.08
C ALA A 75 -0.23 -6.18 8.06
N PRO A 76 0.91 -6.73 8.51
CA PRO A 76 1.12 -8.18 8.54
C PRO A 76 0.07 -8.91 9.38
N ARG A 77 -0.52 -9.96 8.83
CA ARG A 77 -1.38 -10.91 9.53
C ARG A 77 -0.69 -12.26 9.59
N TYR A 78 -0.81 -12.92 10.75
CA TYR A 78 -0.15 -14.19 11.03
C TYR A 78 -1.20 -15.27 11.26
N GLY A 79 -0.95 -16.46 10.73
CA GLY A 79 -1.75 -17.66 10.98
C GLY A 79 -1.48 -18.25 12.35
N ALA A 80 -2.24 -19.29 12.71
CA ALA A 80 -2.03 -20.03 13.97
C ALA A 80 -0.64 -20.68 14.07
N ASP A 81 -0.02 -20.95 12.92
CA ASP A 81 1.34 -21.47 12.77
C ASP A 81 2.44 -20.39 12.88
N GLY A 82 2.06 -19.13 13.12
CA GLY A 82 2.97 -17.99 13.19
C GLY A 82 3.51 -17.53 11.83
N ARG A 83 3.07 -18.13 10.72
CA ARG A 83 3.48 -17.71 9.38
C ARG A 83 2.67 -16.52 8.92
N LYS A 84 3.30 -15.61 8.15
CA LYS A 84 2.61 -14.45 7.57
C LYS A 84 1.68 -14.92 6.45
N ILE A 85 0.37 -14.81 6.66
CA ILE A 85 -0.66 -15.29 5.72
C ILE A 85 -1.03 -14.27 4.64
N ASN A 86 -0.69 -12.99 4.83
CA ASN A 86 -0.91 -11.94 3.84
C ASN A 86 0.41 -11.40 3.27
N LYS A 87 1.44 -12.25 3.21
CA LYS A 87 2.72 -11.86 2.60
C LYS A 87 2.45 -11.46 1.15
N GLY A 88 2.92 -10.27 0.77
CA GLY A 88 2.85 -9.76 -0.58
C GLY A 88 1.45 -9.41 -1.10
N LEU A 89 0.38 -9.49 -0.29
CA LEU A 89 -0.93 -8.96 -0.69
C LEU A 89 -0.86 -7.42 -0.82
N ARG A 90 -1.62 -6.88 -1.76
CA ARG A 90 -1.79 -5.44 -1.98
C ARG A 90 -3.16 -4.97 -1.51
N LEU A 91 -3.28 -3.66 -1.28
CA LEU A 91 -4.56 -2.98 -1.11
C LEU A 91 -5.02 -2.40 -2.44
N ASP A 92 -6.32 -2.40 -2.69
CA ASP A 92 -6.97 -1.75 -3.82
C ASP A 92 -7.07 -0.24 -3.60
N LYS A 93 -7.81 0.48 -4.46
CA LYS A 93 -8.01 1.93 -4.38
C LYS A 93 -8.79 2.39 -3.13
N ASP A 94 -9.59 1.52 -2.53
CA ASP A 94 -10.43 1.85 -1.37
C ASP A 94 -9.79 1.36 -0.05
N GLY A 95 -8.64 0.68 -0.12
CA GLY A 95 -7.94 0.12 1.04
C GLY A 95 -8.34 -1.32 1.36
N SER A 96 -9.10 -1.99 0.50
CA SER A 96 -9.47 -3.39 0.66
C SER A 96 -8.34 -4.30 0.18
N LEU A 97 -8.24 -5.51 0.75
CA LEU A 97 -7.28 -6.51 0.26
C LEU A 97 -7.63 -6.90 -1.18
N LEU A 98 -6.66 -6.78 -2.08
CA LEU A 98 -6.79 -7.32 -3.42
C LEU A 98 -6.79 -8.85 -3.37
N GLN A 99 -7.79 -9.44 -4.03
CA GLN A 99 -7.80 -10.86 -4.30
C GLN A 99 -6.59 -11.21 -5.18
N THR A 100 -5.74 -12.11 -4.71
CA THR A 100 -4.51 -12.50 -5.43
C THR A 100 -4.64 -13.75 -6.27
N LEU A 101 -5.71 -14.52 -6.10
CA LEU A 101 -5.95 -15.77 -6.81
C LEU A 101 -7.27 -15.69 -7.58
N ASP A 102 -7.28 -16.14 -8.83
CA ASP A 102 -8.52 -16.35 -9.58
C ASP A 102 -9.30 -17.56 -9.06
N GLU A 103 -10.46 -17.82 -9.64
CA GLU A 103 -11.33 -18.97 -9.31
C GLU A 103 -10.66 -20.34 -9.56
N PHE A 104 -9.60 -20.38 -10.36
CA PHE A 104 -8.81 -21.57 -10.67
C PHE A 104 -7.53 -21.69 -9.81
N GLY A 105 -7.29 -20.72 -8.92
CA GLY A 105 -6.11 -20.70 -8.06
C GLY A 105 -4.85 -20.14 -8.72
N ASN A 106 -4.94 -19.50 -9.88
CA ASN A 106 -3.80 -18.81 -10.51
C ASN A 106 -3.62 -17.40 -9.93
N GLN A 107 -2.37 -16.93 -9.89
CA GLN A 107 -2.08 -15.59 -9.40
C GLN A 107 -2.58 -14.51 -10.36
N ILE A 108 -3.39 -13.57 -9.85
CA ILE A 108 -3.89 -12.43 -10.62
C ILE A 108 -2.75 -11.40 -10.77
N PRO A 109 -2.36 -11.00 -12.00
CA PRO A 109 -1.28 -10.04 -12.21
C PRO A 109 -1.54 -8.71 -11.47
N GLY A 110 -0.50 -8.12 -10.90
CA GLY A 110 -0.57 -6.81 -10.26
C GLY A 110 -1.25 -6.76 -8.88
N THR A 111 -1.75 -7.88 -8.37
CA THR A 111 -2.38 -7.95 -7.03
C THR A 111 -1.39 -8.33 -5.92
N HIS A 112 -0.18 -8.73 -6.30
CA HIS A 112 0.91 -9.12 -5.40
C HIS A 112 2.17 -8.26 -5.64
N ILE A 113 2.96 -7.99 -4.59
CA ILE A 113 4.07 -7.00 -4.65
C ILE A 113 5.27 -7.45 -5.47
N THR A 114 5.49 -8.76 -5.54
CA THR A 114 6.60 -9.44 -6.18
C THR A 114 6.03 -10.60 -6.96
N GLY A 115 6.55 -10.94 -8.14
CA GLY A 115 6.18 -12.18 -8.85
C GLY A 115 6.57 -13.48 -8.10
N GLU A 116 6.73 -13.43 -6.78
CA GLU A 116 6.77 -14.61 -5.91
C GLU A 116 5.42 -15.33 -6.02
N LYS A 117 5.48 -16.64 -6.22
CA LYS A 117 4.31 -17.51 -6.20
C LYS A 117 3.58 -17.37 -4.87
N VAL A 118 2.27 -17.22 -4.94
CA VAL A 118 1.38 -17.18 -3.76
C VAL A 118 1.36 -18.53 -3.03
N ARG A 119 1.76 -19.62 -3.71
CA ARG A 119 1.88 -20.98 -3.18
C ARG A 119 3.13 -21.67 -3.75
N ASP A 120 3.89 -22.34 -2.90
CA ASP A 120 4.94 -23.29 -3.30
C ASP A 120 4.32 -24.56 -3.92
#